data_AF-A0AAW9QXG2-F1
#
_entry.id   AF-A0AAW9QXG2-F1
#
_cell.length_a   1.000
_cell.length_b   1.000
_cell.length_c   1.000
_cell.angle_alpha   90.00
_cell.angle_beta   90.00
_cell.angle_gamma   90.00
#
_symmetry.space_group_name_H-M   'P 1'
#
loop_
_entity.id
_entity.type
_entity.pdbx_description
1 polymer ?
#
loop_
_entity_poly.entity_id
_entity_poly.type
_entity_poly.pdbx_seq_one_letter_code
_entity_poly.pdbx_strand_id
1 'polypeptide(L)'
;MGTGNHYLAAVKANQPTLYEGIGPSFVPVETFTAVNKGHGRREKRTVSICGFQTERFPDWPEAKTIILVERTRTLRNWVEFETV
;
A
#
# COMPACT_ATOMS: atom_id res chain seq x y z
N MET A 1 -12.24 19.68 18.61
CA MET A 1 -12.78 18.55 17.82
C MET A 1 -12.13 18.63 16.45
N GLY A 2 -11.21 17.71 16.13
CA GLY A 2 -10.50 17.71 14.85
C GLY A 2 -11.48 17.45 13.71
N THR A 3 -11.41 18.27 12.66
CA THR A 3 -12.20 18.09 11.44
C THR A 3 -11.79 16.76 10.82
N GLY A 4 -12.74 15.84 10.63
CA GLY A 4 -12.55 14.45 10.19
C GLY A 4 -11.97 14.28 8.79
N ASN A 5 -10.75 14.76 8.59
CA ASN A 5 -10.02 14.62 7.35
C ASN A 5 -9.22 13.32 7.43
N HIS A 6 -9.59 12.33 6.63
CA HIS A 6 -8.78 11.14 6.41
C HIS A 6 -7.64 11.51 5.46
N TYR A 7 -6.47 11.82 6.00
CA TYR A 7 -5.28 12.09 5.19
C TYR A 7 -4.66 10.77 4.72
N LEU A 8 -4.36 10.69 3.42
CA LEU A 8 -3.61 9.58 2.86
C LEU A 8 -2.17 10.05 2.59
N ALA A 9 -1.20 9.48 3.29
CA ALA A 9 0.22 9.64 3.00
C ALA A 9 0.69 8.41 2.21
N ALA A 10 1.08 8.61 0.95
CA ALA A 10 1.65 7.54 0.13
C ALA A 10 3.16 7.45 0.39
N VAL A 11 3.60 6.36 1.01
CA VAL A 11 5.02 6.09 1.24
C VAL A 11 5.56 5.32 0.04
N LYS A 12 5.88 6.05 -1.04
CA LYS A 12 6.59 5.44 -2.16
C LYS A 12 8.02 5.11 -1.72
N ALA A 13 8.78 4.38 -2.53
CA ALA A 13 10.20 4.08 -2.31
C ALA A 13 11.14 5.31 -2.14
N ASN A 14 10.60 6.54 -2.05
CA ASN A 14 11.32 7.77 -1.71
C ASN A 14 11.46 8.01 -0.19
N GLN A 15 10.81 7.22 0.67
CA GLN A 15 11.07 7.19 2.11
C GLN A 15 11.50 5.79 2.57
N PRO A 16 12.78 5.41 2.34
CA PRO A 16 13.25 4.05 2.53
C PRO A 16 13.14 3.56 3.98
N THR A 17 13.38 4.41 4.97
CA THR A 17 13.34 4.03 6.40
C THR A 17 11.93 3.66 6.87
N LEU A 18 10.90 4.33 6.37
CA LEU A 18 9.52 4.04 6.74
C LEU A 18 9.01 2.77 6.05
N TYR A 19 9.33 2.60 4.77
CA TYR A 19 9.00 1.38 4.02
C TYR A 19 9.66 0.13 4.63
N GLU A 20 10.97 0.19 4.89
CA GLU A 20 11.71 -0.90 5.57
C GLU A 20 11.22 -1.12 7.01
N GLY A 21 10.84 -0.04 7.70
CA GLY A 21 10.31 -0.12 9.06
C GLY A 21 8.96 -0.82 9.16
N ILE A 22 8.08 -0.66 8.16
CA ILE A 22 6.73 -1.24 8.14
C ILE A 22 6.73 -2.67 7.60
N GLY A 23 7.47 -2.94 6.52
CA GLY A 23 7.40 -4.20 5.76
C GLY A 23 7.45 -5.49 6.61
N PRO A 24 8.43 -5.66 7.52
CA PRO A 24 8.60 -6.90 8.31
C PRO A 24 7.46 -7.22 9.27
N SER A 25 6.57 -6.26 9.56
CA SER A 25 5.46 -6.45 10.52
C SER A 25 4.12 -6.06 9.96
N PHE A 26 4.05 -5.85 8.64
CA PHE A 26 2.79 -5.66 7.95
C PHE A 26 2.03 -7.00 7.91
N VAL A 27 1.02 -7.11 8.77
CA VAL A 27 0.09 -8.26 8.80
C VAL A 27 -1.27 -7.77 8.33
N PRO A 28 -1.70 -8.11 7.11
CA PRO A 28 -2.97 -7.62 6.58
C PRO A 28 -4.17 -8.20 7.33
N VAL A 29 -5.09 -7.33 7.72
CA VAL A 29 -6.41 -7.67 8.27
C VAL A 29 -7.42 -7.90 7.15
N GLU A 30 -7.32 -7.09 6.09
CA GLU A 30 -8.15 -7.21 4.89
C GLU A 30 -7.29 -7.19 3.64
N THR A 31 -7.72 -7.91 2.60
CA THR A 31 -7.05 -7.93 1.30
C THR A 31 -8.07 -8.05 0.18
N PHE A 32 -7.99 -7.14 -0.77
CA PHE A 32 -8.82 -7.11 -1.97
C PHE A 32 -7.95 -7.23 -3.22
N THR A 33 -8.40 -8.02 -4.21
CA THR A 33 -7.71 -8.16 -5.49
C THR A 33 -8.67 -7.85 -6.63
N ALA A 34 -8.25 -6.97 -7.53
CA ALA A 34 -8.93 -6.71 -8.79
C ALA A 34 -8.02 -7.03 -9.98
N VAL A 35 -8.60 -7.63 -11.03
CA VAL A 35 -7.92 -7.88 -12.30
C VAL A 35 -8.67 -7.21 -13.42
N ASN A 36 -8.05 -6.22 -14.06
CA ASN A 36 -8.57 -5.54 -15.23
C ASN A 36 -7.86 -6.05 -16.49
N LYS A 37 -8.63 -6.28 -17.56
CA LYS A 37 -8.10 -6.68 -18.88
C LYS A 37 -8.62 -5.71 -19.93
N GLY A 38 -7.74 -5.23 -20.80
CA GLY A 38 -8.12 -4.33 -21.89
C GLY A 38 -6.96 -3.96 -22.79
N HIS A 39 -7.21 -3.76 -24.08
CA HIS A 39 -6.20 -3.31 -25.06
C HIS A 39 -4.90 -4.14 -25.07
N GLY A 40 -5.01 -5.47 -24.90
CA GLY A 40 -3.86 -6.39 -24.84
C GLY A 40 -3.04 -6.31 -23.54
N ARG A 41 -3.56 -5.64 -22.51
CA ARG A 41 -2.96 -5.48 -21.19
C ARG A 41 -3.77 -6.26 -20.15
N ARG A 42 -3.07 -6.83 -19.18
CA ARG A 42 -3.65 -7.36 -17.94
C ARG A 42 -3.04 -6.63 -16.77
N GLU A 43 -3.86 -6.03 -15.93
CA GLU A 43 -3.44 -5.34 -14.73
C GLU A 43 -4.07 -6.02 -13.53
N LYS A 44 -3.25 -6.45 -12.57
CA LYS A 44 -3.67 -6.93 -11.27
C LYS A 44 -3.32 -5.85 -10.23
N ARG A 45 -4.28 -5.49 -9.38
CA ARG A 45 -4.04 -4.67 -8.18
C ARG A 45 -4.47 -5.47 -6.96
N THR A 46 -3.57 -5.59 -5.99
CA THR A 46 -3.84 -6.12 -4.66
C THR A 46 -3.77 -4.95 -3.69
N VAL A 47 -4.81 -4.77 -2.90
CA VAL A 47 -4.85 -3.75 -1.84
C VAL A 47 -5.00 -4.49 -0.52
N SER A 48 -4.04 -4.28 0.37
CA SER A 48 -3.98 -4.90 1.68
C SER A 48 -4.01 -3.83 2.76
N ILE A 49 -4.74 -4.07 3.84
CA ILE A 49 -4.94 -3.09 4.91
C ILE A 49 -4.50 -3.69 6.24
N CYS A 50 -3.74 -2.95 7.03
CA CYS A 50 -3.47 -3.30 8.43
C CYS A 50 -3.60 -2.10 9.37
N GLY A 51 -3.75 -2.37 10.66
CA GLY A 51 -3.75 -1.34 11.69
C GLY A 51 -2.35 -0.75 11.88
N PHE A 52 -2.28 0.57 12.09
CA PHE A 52 -1.03 1.27 12.36
C PHE A 52 -0.60 1.05 13.82
N GLN A 53 0.67 0.75 14.03
CA GLN A 53 1.26 0.57 15.37
C GLN A 53 1.97 1.86 15.80
N THR A 54 1.25 2.71 16.53
CA THR A 54 1.76 4.03 16.95
C THR A 54 3.00 3.94 17.83
N GLU A 55 3.18 2.86 18.59
CA GLU A 55 4.35 2.65 19.46
C GLU A 55 5.65 2.52 18.66
N ARG A 56 5.55 2.07 17.41
CA ARG A 56 6.71 1.86 16.53
C ARG A 56 7.06 3.09 15.69
N PHE A 57 6.10 3.98 15.49
CA PHE A 57 6.23 5.18 14.65
C PHE A 57 5.68 6.40 15.40
N PRO A 58 6.40 6.88 16.44
CA PRO A 58 5.92 7.93 17.33
C PRO A 58 5.70 9.27 16.63
N ASP A 59 6.35 9.51 15.48
CA ASP A 59 6.16 10.70 14.64
C ASP A 59 4.76 10.77 14.00
N TRP A 60 4.00 9.66 14.03
CA TRP A 60 2.68 9.52 13.42
C TRP A 60 1.62 9.10 14.46
N PRO A 61 1.41 9.88 15.53
CA PRO A 61 0.59 9.48 16.68
C PRO A 61 -0.90 9.32 16.35
N GLU A 62 -1.36 9.96 15.27
CA GLU A 62 -2.75 9.90 14.83
C GLU A 62 -2.99 8.91 13.69
N ALA A 63 -1.93 8.31 13.13
CA ALA A 63 -2.07 7.33 12.06
C ALA A 63 -2.79 6.07 12.59
N LYS A 64 -3.77 5.58 11.81
CA LYS A 64 -4.62 4.45 12.19
C LYS A 64 -4.49 3.24 11.29
N THR A 65 -4.16 3.47 10.02
CA THR A 65 -4.24 2.45 8.98
C THR A 65 -3.04 2.55 8.05
N ILE A 66 -2.49 1.39 7.71
CA ILE A 66 -1.52 1.23 6.63
C ILE A 66 -2.24 0.54 5.47
N ILE A 67 -2.10 1.09 4.27
CA ILE A 67 -2.63 0.52 3.04
C ILE A 67 -1.43 0.19 2.16
N LEU A 68 -1.28 -1.08 1.80
CA LEU A 68 -0.28 -1.55 0.86
C LEU A 68 -0.96 -1.78 -0.49
N VAL A 69 -0.44 -1.15 -1.54
CA VAL A 69 -0.95 -1.32 -2.91
C VAL A 69 0.13 -1.98 -3.76
N GLU A 70 -0.13 -3.21 -4.15
CA GLU A 70 0.71 -3.94 -5.09
C GLU A 70 0.05 -3.95 -6.47
N ARG A 71 0.83 -3.64 -7.49
CA ARG A 71 0.38 -3.60 -8.87
C ARG A 71 1.28 -4.48 -9.72
N THR A 72 0.64 -5.34 -10.52
CA THR A 72 1.31 -6.10 -11.57
C THR A 72 0.67 -5.77 -12.90
N ARG A 73 1.48 -5.40 -13.88
CA ARG A 73 1.03 -5.13 -15.24
C ARG A 73 1.72 -6.08 -16.21
N THR A 74 0.94 -6.82 -16.98
CA THR A 74 1.43 -7.71 -18.03
C THR A 74 1.06 -7.15 -19.41
N LEU A 75 2.06 -7.07 -20.29
CA LEU A 75 1.97 -6.60 -21.67
C LEU A 75 2.57 -7.65 -22.59
N ARG A 76 1.74 -8.43 -23.29
CA ARG A 76 2.11 -9.51 -24.25
C ARG A 76 3.16 -10.50 -23.71
N ASN A 77 4.42 -10.10 -23.55
CA ASN A 77 5.58 -10.91 -23.14
C ASN A 77 6.33 -10.35 -21.90
N TRP A 78 5.90 -9.22 -21.32
CA TRP A 78 6.63 -8.51 -20.25
C TRP A 78 5.73 -8.27 -19.03
N VAL A 79 6.30 -8.38 -17.83
CA VAL A 79 5.62 -8.13 -16.55
C VAL A 79 6.36 -7.02 -15.79
N GLU A 80 5.61 -6.00 -15.39
CA GLU A 80 6.05 -4.89 -14.56
C GLU A 80 5.40 -5.00 -13.18
N PHE A 81 6.19 -4.81 -12.12
CA PHE A 81 5.74 -4.82 -10.73
C PHE A 81 5.99 -3.46 -10.10
N GLU A 82 4.99 -2.94 -9.40
CA GLU A 82 5.06 -1.69 -8.66
C GLU A 82 4.40 -1.88 -7.30
N THR A 83 5.06 -1.42 -6.23
CA THR A 83 4.54 -1.41 -4.87
C THR A 83 4.53 0.04 -4.36
N VAL A 84 3.40 0.45 -3.80
CA VAL A 84 3.16 1.81 -3.27
C VAL A 84 2.51 1.73 -1.90
#